data_AF-A0A967SMI1-F1
#
_entry.id   AF-A0A967SMI1-F1
#
_cell.length_a   1.000
_cell.length_b   1.000
_cell.length_c   1.000
_cell.angle_alpha   90.00
_cell.angle_beta   90.00
_cell.angle_gamma   90.00
#
_symmetry.space_group_name_H-M   'P 1'
#
loop_
_entity.id
_entity.type
_entity.pdbx_description
1 polymer ?
#
loop_
_entity_poly.entity_id
_entity_poly.type
_entity_poly.pdbx_seq_one_letter_code
_entity_poly.pdbx_strand_id
1 'polypeptide(L)' 'MTPGDDRLAVAVLGATGMVGQHLVRMLADHPWLRPG' A
#
# COMPACT_ATOMS: atom_id res chain seq x y z
N MET A 1 -2.05 5.27 -14.45
CA MET A 1 -1.75 3.81 -14.37
C MET A 1 -0.30 3.63 -14.75
N THR A 2 0.59 3.34 -13.79
CA THR A 2 2.00 3.05 -14.10
C THR A 2 2.02 1.73 -14.87
N PRO A 3 2.50 1.69 -16.12
CA PRO A 3 2.60 0.44 -16.86
C PRO A 3 3.73 -0.39 -16.23
N GLY A 4 3.41 -1.57 -15.69
CA GLY A 4 4.40 -2.54 -15.19
C GLY A 4 4.14 -3.17 -13.83
N ASP A 5 3.10 -2.75 -13.09
CA ASP A 5 2.69 -3.41 -11.84
C ASP A 5 1.21 -3.82 -11.95
N ASP A 6 0.94 -5.13 -11.96
CA ASP A 6 -0.41 -5.70 -12.00
C ASP A 6 -1.18 -5.49 -10.68
N ARG A 7 -0.52 -4.96 -9.64
CA ARG A 7 -1.13 -4.69 -8.34
C ARG A 7 -1.91 -3.38 -8.33
N LEU A 8 -3.05 -3.40 -7.64
CA LEU A 8 -3.93 -2.24 -7.46
C LEU A 8 -3.26 -1.21 -6.56
N ALA A 9 -3.17 0.03 -7.03
CA ALA A 9 -2.68 1.15 -6.23
C ALA A 9 -3.71 1.55 -5.18
N VAL A 10 -3.29 1.66 -3.92
CA VAL A 10 -4.15 2.04 -2.79
C VAL A 10 -3.46 3.09 -1.91
N ALA A 11 -4.26 3.94 -1.27
CA ALA A 11 -3.76 4.94 -0.33
C ALA A 11 -4.16 4.57 1.11
N VAL A 12 -3.29 4.87 2.08
CA VAL A 12 -3.58 4.72 3.51
C VAL A 12 -3.76 6.10 4.12
N LEU A 13 -4.99 6.45 4.50
CA LEU A 13 -5.26 7.68 5.23
C LEU A 13 -4.77 7.52 6.69
N GLY A 14 -4.04 8.51 7.20
CA GLY A 14 -3.48 8.45 8.55
C GLY A 14 -2.28 7.51 8.68
N ALA A 15 -1.46 7.38 7.62
CA ALA A 15 -0.27 6.53 7.57
C ALA A 15 0.76 6.79 8.68
N THR A 16 0.72 7.94 9.37
CA THR A 16 1.62 8.27 10.49
C THR A 16 1.22 7.65 11.82
N GLY A 17 -0.04 7.26 12.01
CA GLY A 17 -0.50 6.58 13.23
C GLY A 17 -0.01 5.13 13.31
N MET A 18 -0.08 4.51 14.49
CA MET A 18 0.38 3.11 14.68
C MET A 18 -0.28 2.13 13.68
N VAL A 19 -1.59 2.27 13.48
CA VAL A 19 -2.34 1.44 12.52
C VAL A 19 -1.92 1.72 11.09
N GLY A 20 -1.76 3.01 10.73
CA GLY A 20 -1.36 3.42 9.40
C GLY A 20 0.02 2.86 9.01
N GLN A 21 1.00 2.98 9.91
CA GLN A 21 2.34 2.41 9.72
C GLN A 21 2.29 0.89 9.59
N HIS A 22 1.44 0.21 10.37
CA HIS A 22 1.25 -1.24 10.27
C HIS A 22 0.66 -1.65 8.91
N LEU A 23 -0.37 -0.94 8.42
CA LEU A 23 -0.96 -1.17 7.10
C LEU A 23 0.08 -0.96 5.98
N VAL A 24 0.87 0.11 6.04
CA VAL A 24 1.96 0.35 5.08
C VAL A 24 2.96 -0.81 5.06
N ARG A 25 3.32 -1.35 6.23
CA ARG A 25 4.23 -2.49 6.32
C ARG A 25 3.64 -3.76 5.69
N MET A 26 2.35 -4.03 5.86
CA MET A 26 1.70 -5.16 5.21
C MET A 26 1.57 -4.99 3.69
N LEU A 27 1.37 -3.76 3.23
CA LEU A 27 1.26 -3.45 1.79
C LEU A 27 2.58 -3.63 1.03
N ALA A 28 3.73 -3.55 1.71
CA ALA A 28 5.04 -3.72 1.08
C ALA A 28 5.18 -5.08 0.39
N ASP A 29 4.73 -6.15 1.05
CA ASP A 29 4.82 -7.54 0.58
C ASP A 29 3.47 -8.07 0.07
N HIS A 30 2.50 -7.18 -0.19
CA HIS A 30 1.15 -7.62 -0.55
C HIS A 30 1.08 -8.12 -2.00
N PRO A 31 0.49 -9.30 -2.26
CA PRO A 31 0.50 -9.93 -3.58
C PRO A 31 -0.32 -9.18 -4.63
N TRP A 32 -1.33 -8.40 -4.20
CA TRP A 32 -2.30 -7.75 -5.11
C TRP A 32 -2.38 -6.24 -4.97
N LEU A 33 -1.80 -5.68 -3.92
CA LEU A 33 -1.94 -4.26 -3.59
C LEU A 33 -0.55 -3.65 -3.53
N ARG A 34 -0.46 -2.41 -3.98
CA ARG A 34 0.74 -1.60 -3.83
C ARG A 34 0.38 -0.26 -3.21
N PRO A 35 1.22 0.28 -2.32
CA PRO A 35 1.05 1.65 -1.87
C PRO A 35 1.15 2.58 -3.08
N GLY A 36 0.16 3.46 -3.22
CA GLY A 36 0.08 4.48 -4.26
C GLY A 36 0.84 5.75 -3.94
#